data_AF-A0A317Z6B4-F1
#
_entry.id   AF-A0A317Z6B4-F1
#
_cell.length_a   1.000
_cell.length_b   1.000
_cell.length_c   1.000
_cell.angle_alpha   90.00
_cell.angle_beta   90.00
_cell.angle_gamma   90.00
#
_symmetry.space_group_name_H-M   'P 1'
#
loop_
_entity.id
_entity.type
_entity.pdbx_description
1 polymer ?
#
loop_
_entity_poly.entity_id
_entity_poly.type
_entity_poly.pdbx_seq_one_letter_code
_entity_poly.pdbx_strand_id
1 'polypeptide(L)'
;MKKYFRFDENQTSYRREILGGLTTFLSMAYILAVNPQILSLAGVEGVPDALKMDQGAVFVATALAAFVGCLFMGLIAKYPIALAPG
;
A
#
# COMPACT_ATOMS: atom_id res chain seq x y z
N MET A 1 -9.45 -6.03 20.17
CA MET A 1 -8.57 -5.03 19.52
C MET A 1 -7.65 -4.32 20.51
N LYS A 2 -8.14 -3.46 21.43
CA LYS A 2 -7.27 -2.70 22.37
C LYS A 2 -6.27 -3.56 23.18
N LYS A 3 -6.73 -4.68 23.75
CA LYS A 3 -5.85 -5.62 24.49
C LYS A 3 -4.89 -6.39 23.59
N TYR A 4 -5.29 -6.68 22.35
CA TYR A 4 -4.47 -7.41 21.37
C TYR A 4 -3.29 -6.56 20.87
N PHE A 5 -3.55 -5.27 20.60
CA PHE A 5 -2.56 -4.27 20.18
C PHE A 5 -1.99 -3.43 21.34
N ARG A 6 -2.32 -3.80 22.58
CA ARG A 6 -1.81 -3.17 23.82
C ARG A 6 -1.90 -1.65 23.81
N PHE A 7 -3.09 -1.12 23.51
CA PHE A 7 -3.31 0.33 23.37
C PHE A 7 -2.89 1.13 24.61
N ASP A 8 -3.07 0.56 25.81
CA ASP A 8 -2.71 1.21 27.07
C ASP A 8 -1.18 1.28 27.25
N GLU A 9 -0.44 0.22 26.89
CA GLU A 9 1.03 0.22 26.88
C GLU A 9 1.59 1.20 25.83
N ASN A 10 0.94 1.26 24.66
CA ASN A 10 1.31 2.13 23.56
C ASN A 10 0.75 3.56 23.68
N GLN A 11 0.02 3.88 24.76
CA GLN A 11 -0.63 5.17 25.00
C GLN A 11 -1.38 5.72 23.78
N THR A 12 -2.10 4.84 23.07
CA THR A 12 -2.79 5.17 21.83
C THR A 12 -4.31 5.04 21.96
N SER A 13 -5.03 5.59 20.99
CA SER A 13 -6.49 5.56 20.91
C SER A 13 -6.93 5.29 19.48
N TYR A 14 -8.17 4.83 19.29
CA TYR A 14 -8.72 4.61 17.95
C TYR A 14 -8.60 5.84 17.05
N ARG A 15 -8.84 7.03 17.60
CA ARG A 15 -8.67 8.29 16.86
C ARG A 15 -7.24 8.47 16.37
N ARG A 16 -6.26 8.20 17.23
CA ARG A 16 -4.82 8.36 16.93
C ARG A 16 -4.36 7.34 15.88
N GLU A 17 -4.79 6.08 16.01
CA GLU A 17 -4.49 5.02 15.05
C GLU A 17 -5.11 5.27 13.67
N ILE A 18 -6.38 5.71 13.62
CA ILE A 18 -7.05 6.03 12.34
C ILE A 18 -6.35 7.20 11.66
N LEU A 19 -6.02 8.27 12.41
CA LEU A 19 -5.30 9.42 11.84
C LEU A 19 -3.90 9.03 11.37
N GLY A 20 -3.19 8.20 12.15
CA GLY A 20 -1.88 7.68 11.80
C GLY A 20 -1.92 6.86 10.52
N GLY A 21 -2.84 5.90 10.43
CA GLY A 21 -3.05 5.07 9.24
C GLY A 21 -3.42 5.91 8.01
N LEU A 22 -4.31 6.90 8.15
CA LEU A 22 -4.66 7.81 7.06
C LEU A 22 -3.45 8.64 6.61
N THR A 23 -2.67 9.17 7.54
CA THR A 23 -1.46 9.97 7.24
C THR A 23 -0.42 9.13 6.51
N THR A 24 -0.21 7.89 6.97
CA THR A 24 0.69 6.94 6.31
C THR A 24 0.18 6.62 4.91
N PHE A 25 -1.11 6.29 4.75
CA PHE A 25 -1.72 6.02 3.44
C PHE A 25 -1.51 7.19 2.47
N LEU A 26 -1.84 8.40 2.88
CA LEU A 26 -1.69 9.59 2.03
C LEU A 26 -0.23 9.85 1.63
N SER A 27 0.72 9.53 2.52
CA SER A 27 2.15 9.69 2.24
C SER A 27 2.65 8.76 1.13
N MET A 28 2.04 7.58 0.97
CA MET A 28 2.39 6.59 -0.07
C MET A 28 1.37 6.49 -1.21
N ALA A 29 0.27 7.26 -1.16
CA ALA A 29 -0.77 7.24 -2.18
C ALA A 29 -0.25 7.57 -3.59
N TYR A 30 0.87 8.31 -3.70
CA TYR A 30 1.51 8.61 -4.97
C TYR A 30 1.93 7.33 -5.74
N ILE A 31 2.27 6.24 -5.04
CA ILE A 31 2.67 4.96 -5.63
C ILE A 31 1.56 4.40 -6.53
N LEU A 32 0.29 4.63 -6.15
CA LEU A 32 -0.85 4.18 -6.95
C LEU A 32 -0.94 4.90 -8.30
N ALA A 33 -0.46 6.13 -8.42
CA ALA A 33 -0.41 6.85 -9.69
C ALA A 33 0.88 6.54 -10.47
N VAL A 34 2.01 6.41 -9.77
CA VAL A 34 3.34 6.29 -10.39
C VAL A 34 3.62 4.86 -10.87
N ASN A 35 3.27 3.82 -10.12
CA ASN A 35 3.56 2.43 -10.51
C ASN A 35 2.92 2.04 -11.85
N PRO A 36 1.62 2.34 -12.12
CA PRO A 36 1.04 2.08 -13.44
C PRO A 36 1.74 2.81 -14.56
N GLN A 37 2.21 4.03 -14.34
CA GLN A 37 2.93 4.82 -15.36
C GLN A 37 4.29 4.18 -15.68
N ILE A 38 5.01 3.70 -14.67
CA ILE A 38 6.30 3.04 -14.85
C ILE A 38 6.13 1.65 -15.49
N LEU A 39 5.26 0.81 -14.92
CA LEU A 39 5.13 -0.61 -15.31
C LEU A 39 4.30 -0.83 -16.58
N SER A 40 3.38 0.06 -16.94
CA SER A 40 2.63 -0.10 -18.21
C SER A 40 3.52 0.00 -19.44
N LEU A 41 4.72 0.58 -19.30
CA LEU A 41 5.64 0.88 -20.39
C LEU A 41 4.96 1.65 -21.54
N ALA A 42 3.82 2.31 -21.26
CA ALA A 42 2.94 2.91 -22.26
C ALA A 42 3.61 4.05 -23.06
N GLY A 43 4.70 4.62 -22.53
CA GLY A 43 5.52 5.66 -23.16
C GLY A 43 6.85 5.18 -23.76
N VAL A 44 7.14 3.87 -23.77
CA VAL A 44 8.41 3.35 -24.29
C VAL A 44 8.23 2.87 -25.73
N GLU A 45 8.81 3.59 -26.69
CA GLU A 45 8.81 3.20 -28.10
C GLU A 45 9.67 1.93 -28.32
N GLY A 46 9.16 0.97 -29.09
CA GLY A 46 9.85 -0.29 -29.42
C GLY A 46 9.50 -1.51 -28.56
N VAL A 47 8.62 -1.36 -27.56
CA VAL A 47 8.15 -2.49 -26.74
C VAL A 47 6.96 -3.19 -27.42
N PRO A 48 6.98 -4.52 -27.63
CA PRO A 48 5.85 -5.28 -28.16
C PRO A 48 4.61 -5.10 -27.28
N ASP A 49 3.42 -5.00 -27.88
CA ASP A 49 2.18 -4.80 -27.12
C ASP A 49 1.90 -5.93 -26.11
N ALA A 50 2.45 -7.12 -26.35
CA ALA A 50 2.40 -8.25 -25.41
C ALA A 50 3.17 -8.02 -24.09
N LEU A 51 4.13 -7.10 -24.06
CA LEU A 51 4.87 -6.72 -22.85
C LEU A 51 4.29 -5.46 -22.18
N LYS A 52 3.38 -4.73 -22.84
CA LYS A 52 2.72 -3.56 -22.24
C LYS A 52 1.68 -4.04 -21.25
N MET A 53 1.72 -3.52 -20.03
CA MET A 53 0.76 -3.85 -19.00
C MET A 53 -0.38 -2.83 -19.00
N ASP A 54 -1.61 -3.30 -18.82
CA ASP A 54 -2.75 -2.40 -18.64
C ASP A 54 -2.58 -1.58 -17.35
N GLN A 55 -2.72 -0.24 -17.47
CA GLN A 55 -2.52 0.66 -16.33
C GLN A 55 -3.53 0.41 -15.20
N GLY A 56 -4.78 0.09 -15.54
CA GLY A 56 -5.81 -0.26 -14.56
C GLY A 56 -5.49 -1.55 -13.82
N ALA A 57 -5.04 -2.58 -14.55
CA ALA A 57 -4.64 -3.86 -13.98
C ALA A 57 -3.45 -3.69 -13.01
N VAL A 58 -2.41 -2.93 -13.40
CA VAL A 58 -1.26 -2.65 -12.53
C VAL A 58 -1.66 -1.84 -11.30
N PHE A 59 -2.55 -0.86 -11.45
CA PHE A 59 -3.09 -0.09 -10.34
C PHE A 59 -3.77 -1.00 -9.31
N VAL A 60 -4.71 -1.84 -9.78
CA VAL A 60 -5.46 -2.75 -8.92
C VAL A 60 -4.53 -3.77 -8.27
N ALA A 61 -3.59 -4.35 -9.04
CA ALA A 61 -2.60 -5.29 -8.51
C ALA A 61 -1.73 -4.66 -7.41
N THR A 62 -1.27 -3.42 -7.62
CA THR A 62 -0.47 -2.68 -6.64
C THR A 62 -1.26 -2.41 -5.36
N ALA A 63 -2.49 -1.91 -5.50
CA ALA A 63 -3.37 -1.62 -4.36
C ALA A 63 -3.69 -2.89 -3.55
N LEU A 64 -3.99 -3.99 -4.24
CA LEU A 64 -4.35 -5.25 -3.61
C LEU A 64 -3.16 -5.89 -2.89
N ALA A 65 -1.98 -5.90 -3.54
CA ALA A 65 -0.76 -6.41 -2.94
C ALA A 65 -0.34 -5.59 -1.71
N ALA A 66 -0.42 -4.26 -1.80
CA ALA A 66 -0.15 -3.36 -0.67
C ALA A 66 -1.12 -3.61 0.50
N PHE A 67 -2.43 -3.75 0.21
CA PHE A 67 -3.44 -4.03 1.22
C PHE A 67 -3.17 -5.34 1.96
N VAL A 68 -2.91 -6.41 1.20
CA VAL A 68 -2.59 -7.72 1.78
C VAL A 68 -1.29 -7.65 2.60
N GLY A 69 -0.24 -7.03 2.06
CA GLY A 69 1.04 -6.85 2.77
C GLY A 69 0.89 -6.09 4.08
N CYS A 70 0.15 -4.97 4.06
CA CYS A 70 -0.15 -4.19 5.26
C CYS A 70 -0.97 -4.98 6.28
N LEU A 71 -1.94 -5.79 5.84
CA LEU A 71 -2.71 -6.66 6.74
C LEU A 71 -1.83 -7.71 7.41
N PHE A 72 -0.94 -8.36 6.66
CA PHE A 72 0.00 -9.33 7.22
C PHE A 72 0.93 -8.69 8.26
N MET A 73 1.49 -7.51 7.93
CA MET A 73 2.38 -6.78 8.83
C MET A 73 1.65 -6.30 10.09
N GLY A 74 0.43 -5.77 9.94
CA GLY A 74 -0.37 -5.26 11.05
C GLY A 74 -0.93 -6.36 11.95
N LEU A 75 -1.54 -7.41 11.39
CA LEU A 75 -2.27 -8.41 12.16
C LEU A 75 -1.39 -9.53 12.71
N ILE A 76 -0.43 -10.00 11.90
CA ILE A 76 0.41 -11.16 12.24
C ILE A 76 1.73 -10.69 12.86
N ALA A 77 2.47 -9.83 12.17
CA ALA A 77 3.77 -9.35 12.65
C ALA A 77 3.64 -8.30 13.76
N LYS A 78 2.46 -7.65 13.90
CA LYS A 78 2.19 -6.56 14.86
C LYS A 78 3.20 -5.43 14.72
N TYR A 79 3.59 -5.14 13.49
CA TYR A 79 4.60 -4.14 13.17
C TYR A 79 3.95 -3.02 12.35
N PRO A 80 3.98 -1.75 12.81
CA PRO A 80 3.27 -0.63 12.19
C PRO A 80 4.03 -0.08 10.97
N ILE A 81 4.30 -0.93 9.99
CA ILE A 81 4.89 -0.55 8.70
C ILE A 81 3.86 -0.76 7.60
N ALA A 82 3.63 0.28 6.82
CA ALA A 82 2.87 0.17 5.58
C ALA A 82 3.81 -0.24 4.43
N LEU A 83 3.36 -1.18 3.62
CA LEU A 83 4.10 -1.81 2.54
C LEU A 83 3.32 -1.60 1.25
N ALA A 84 3.97 -1.05 0.23
CA ALA A 84 3.48 -1.02 -1.14
C ALA A 84 4.55 -1.56 -2.09
N PRO A 85 4.18 -2.25 -3.18
CA PRO A 85 5.11 -2.61 -4.25
C PRO A 85 5.79 -1.35 -4.78
N GLY A 86 7.12 -1.39 -4.92
CA GLY A 86 7.92 -0.34 -5.56
C GLY A 86 8.31 -0.72 -6.97
#